data_AF-A0A2L2Z4R3-F1
#
_entry.id   AF-A0A2L2Z4R3-F1
#
_cell.length_a   1.000
_cell.length_b   1.000
_cell.length_c   1.000
_cell.angle_alpha   90.00
_cell.angle_beta   90.00
_cell.angle_gamma   90.00
#
_symmetry.space_group_name_H-M   'P 1'
#
loop_
_entity.id
_entity.type
_entity.pdbx_description
1 polymer ?
#
loop_
_entity_poly.entity_id
_entity_poly.type
_entity_poly.pdbx_seq_one_letter_code
_entity_poly.pdbx_strand_id
1 'polypeptide(L)' 'YKKGVVIADITGPADEINMMGYAQHSQRTGGNHTRLYSRAFEIDDGKSRILYISLDAGMTS' A
#
# COMPACT_ATOMS: atom_id res chain seq x y z
N TYR A 1 -15.48 -18.82 -11.35
CA TYR A 1 -14.55 -17.87 -10.72
C TYR A 1 -15.00 -16.43 -10.96
N LYS A 2 -15.36 -15.69 -9.91
CA LYS A 2 -15.49 -14.24 -9.94
C LYS A 2 -14.12 -13.62 -9.63
N LYS A 3 -13.78 -12.55 -10.32
CA LYS A 3 -12.48 -11.87 -10.21
C LYS A 3 -12.71 -10.38 -10.03
N GLY A 4 -12.01 -9.79 -9.08
CA GLY A 4 -12.05 -8.35 -8.82
C GLY A 4 -10.64 -7.77 -8.77
N VAL A 5 -10.48 -6.55 -9.29
CA VAL A 5 -9.23 -5.79 -9.19
C VAL A 5 -9.56 -4.39 -8.74
N VAL A 6 -8.88 -3.91 -7.70
CA VAL A 6 -9.05 -2.56 -7.16
C VAL A 6 -7.69 -1.94 -6.92
N ILE A 7 -7.57 -0.65 -7.23
CA ILE A 7 -6.42 0.18 -6.88
C ILE A 7 -6.94 1.36 -6.07
N ALA A 8 -6.36 1.61 -4.89
CA ALA A 8 -6.73 2.71 -4.02
C ALA A 8 -5.49 3.43 -3.48
N ASP A 9 -5.54 4.77 -3.42
CA ASP A 9 -4.50 5.61 -2.84
C ASP A 9 -4.40 5.36 -1.33
N ILE A 10 -3.18 5.11 -0.85
CA ILE A 10 -2.84 4.89 0.57
C ILE A 10 -1.72 5.83 1.04
N THR A 11 -1.47 6.91 0.30
CA THR A 11 -0.39 7.85 0.60
C THR A 11 -0.62 8.53 1.95
N GLY A 12 0.38 8.43 2.83
CA GLY A 12 0.39 9.12 4.12
C GLY A 12 0.68 10.63 4.00
N PRO A 13 1.05 11.28 5.13
CA PRO A 13 1.45 12.68 5.13
C PRO A 13 2.66 12.92 4.22
N ALA A 14 2.58 13.96 3.38
CA ALA A 14 3.61 14.27 2.41
C ALA A 14 4.78 15.09 2.98
N ASP A 15 4.66 15.60 4.20
CA ASP A 15 5.67 16.46 4.82
C ASP A 15 5.81 16.18 6.32
N GLU A 16 7.01 16.45 6.84
CA GLU A 16 7.38 16.41 8.26
C GLU A 16 7.19 15.09 9.03
N ILE A 17 6.97 13.94 8.36
CA ILE A 17 6.92 12.63 9.01
C ILE A 17 8.18 11.83 8.68
N ASN A 18 8.72 11.10 9.66
CA ASN A 18 9.87 10.23 9.44
C ASN A 18 9.49 9.10 8.48
N MET A 19 10.37 8.81 7.51
CA MET A 19 10.14 7.71 6.57
C MET A 19 10.42 6.35 7.23
N MET A 20 9.59 5.35 6.91
CA MET A 20 9.80 3.97 7.35
C MET A 20 10.90 3.29 6.50
N GLY A 21 11.80 2.54 7.14
CA GLY A 21 12.77 1.67 6.45
C GLY A 21 14.22 1.88 6.90
N TYR A 22 14.79 3.08 6.71
CA TYR A 22 16.22 3.32 6.93
C TYR A 22 16.62 3.60 8.39
N ALA A 23 15.66 3.71 9.31
CA ALA A 23 15.89 4.07 10.72
C ALA A 23 16.72 5.37 10.90
N GLN A 24 16.65 6.28 9.93
CA GLN A 24 17.41 7.53 9.91
C GLN A 24 16.53 8.69 10.39
N HIS A 25 16.85 9.28 11.54
CA HIS A 25 16.04 10.35 12.15
C HIS A 25 15.91 11.63 11.30
N SER A 26 16.94 11.95 10.51
CA SER A 26 16.91 13.11 9.61
C SER A 26 16.11 12.86 8.32
N GLN A 27 15.72 11.62 8.05
CA GLN A 27 14.97 11.26 6.84
C GLN A 27 13.48 11.49 7.07
N ARG A 28 13.00 12.65 6.62
CA ARG A 28 11.61 13.08 6.72
C ARG A 28 11.00 13.21 5.33
N THR A 29 9.71 12.96 5.21
CA THR A 29 8.92 13.30 4.01
C THR A 29 9.05 14.80 3.75
N GLY A 30 9.11 15.20 2.47
CA GLY A 30 9.25 16.60 2.05
C GLY A 30 8.63 16.86 0.67
N GLY A 31 7.54 16.14 0.38
CA GLY A 31 6.86 16.08 -0.91
C GLY A 31 6.73 14.65 -1.43
N ASN A 32 5.96 14.50 -2.51
CA ASN A 32 5.72 13.22 -3.17
C ASN A 32 6.35 13.19 -4.56
N HIS A 33 7.23 12.23 -4.82
CA HIS A 33 7.63 11.90 -6.18
C HIS A 33 6.52 11.14 -6.91
N THR A 34 5.92 10.17 -6.23
CA THR A 34 4.72 9.42 -6.64
C THR A 34 3.81 9.18 -5.43
N ARG A 35 2.55 8.84 -5.67
CA ARG A 35 1.63 8.34 -4.64
C ARG A 35 1.91 6.86 -4.35
N LEU A 36 1.49 6.40 -3.17
CA LEU A 36 1.53 5.00 -2.75
C LEU A 36 0.14 4.38 -2.92
N TYR A 37 0.06 3.17 -3.45
CA TYR A 37 -1.21 2.50 -3.69
C TYR A 37 -1.30 1.13 -3.01
N SER A 38 -2.52 0.76 -2.68
CA SER A 38 -2.91 -0.64 -2.44
C SER A 38 -3.48 -1.21 -3.73
N ARG A 39 -3.14 -2.47 -4.03
CA ARG A 39 -3.65 -3.22 -5.19
C ARG A 39 -4.23 -4.53 -4.70
N ALA A 40 -5.54 -4.66 -4.79
CA ALA A 40 -6.28 -5.82 -4.32
C ALA A 40 -6.72 -6.69 -5.49
N PHE A 41 -6.54 -8.01 -5.35
CA PHE A 41 -6.89 -9.04 -6.32
C PHE A 41 -7.79 -10.05 -5.62
N GLU A 42 -9.07 -10.06 -5.99
CA GLU A 42 -10.06 -10.99 -5.48
C GLU A 42 -10.22 -12.18 -6.42
N ILE A 43 -10.22 -13.39 -5.85
CA ILE A 43 -10.55 -14.62 -6.55
C ILE A 43 -11.58 -15.38 -5.71
N ASP A 44 -12.76 -15.61 -6.29
CA ASP A 44 -13.88 -16.32 -5.66
C ASP A 44 -14.30 -17.47 -6.59
N ASP A 45 -14.23 -18.71 -6.10
CA ASP A 45 -14.61 -19.90 -6.87
C ASP A 45 -16.09 -20.33 -6.70
N GLY A 46 -16.85 -19.58 -5.89
CA GLY A 46 -18.25 -19.86 -5.51
C GLY A 46 -18.40 -20.67 -4.23
N LYS A 47 -17.30 -21.19 -3.66
CA LYS A 47 -17.26 -21.90 -2.36
C LYS A 47 -16.33 -21.20 -1.36
N SER A 48 -15.23 -20.65 -1.86
CA SER A 48 -14.19 -19.97 -1.11
C SER A 48 -13.75 -18.72 -1.84
N ARG A 49 -13.29 -17.73 -1.07
CA ARG A 49 -12.82 -16.45 -1.57
C ARG A 49 -11.48 -16.12 -0.94
N ILE A 50 -10.55 -15.67 -1.77
CA ILE A 50 -9.24 -15.16 -1.35
C ILE A 50 -9.11 -13.72 -1.84
N LEU A 51 -8.56 -12.87 -0.98
CA LEU A 51 -8.15 -11.52 -1.32
C LEU A 51 -6.64 -11.41 -1.11
N TYR A 52 -5.91 -11.16 -2.21
CA TYR A 52 -4.49 -10.83 -2.15
C TYR A 52 -4.34 -9.32 -2.29
N ILE A 53 -3.54 -8.70 -1.42
CA ILE A 53 -3.29 -7.25 -1.44
C ILE A 53 -1.79 -7.01 -1.47
N SER A 54 -1.34 -6.28 -2.49
CA SER A 54 0.02 -5.74 -2.57
C SER A 54 -0.02 -4.26 -2.17
N LEU A 55 0.83 -3.88 -1.23
CA LEU A 55 0.92 -2.51 -0.71
C LEU A 55 2.25 -1.88 -1.13
N ASP A 56 2.19 -0.64 -1.58
CA ASP A 56 3.39 0.21 -1.67
C ASP A 56 3.75 0.72 -0.28
N ALA A 57 4.35 -0.15 0.53
CA ALA A 57 4.78 0.14 1.90
C ALA A 57 6.05 -0.66 2.23
N GLY A 58 6.81 -0.21 3.23
CA GLY A 58 8.01 -0.95 3.68
C GLY A 58 7.68 -2.32 4.29
N MET A 59 6.54 -2.41 4.99
CA MET A 59 5.99 -3.64 5.56
C MET A 59 4.53 -3.45 5.96
N THR A 60 3.80 -4.54 6.14
CA THR A 60 2.51 -4.55 6.86
C THR A 60 2.80 -4.89 8.32
N SER A 61 2.35 -4.05 9.25
CA SER A 61 2.48 -4.25 10.70
C SER A 61 1.42 -5.17 11.28
#